data_AF-A0A963NPI3-F1
#
_entry.id   AF-A0A963NPI3-F1
#
_cell.length_a   1.000
_cell.length_b   1.000
_cell.length_c   1.000
_cell.angle_alpha   90.00
_cell.angle_beta   90.00
_cell.angle_gamma   90.00
#
_symmetry.space_group_name_H-M   'P 1'
#
loop_
_entity.id
_entity.type
_entity.pdbx_description
1 polymer ?
#
loop_
_entity_poly.entity_id
_entity_poly.type
_entity_poly.pdbx_seq_one_letter_code
_entity_poly.pdbx_strand_id
1 'polypeptide(L)'
;MCGYCTEGLVLEYLLSGVRRNHHRSIYLQEADFLRDIETHGCCATQHQLDIVLCRVLDHHINWGHDASIIDRLLAAGADIVGPLGSRRGHALWPIVDETIYHDKDRWNTIIADPGVLHTALRTLDHYHDWWIGGNGRTDSLDQGANDGDIGSNDGASDWQTFCNIFPIVSFSLSLSLVSKNHGDADVVKKIALGPPHSVPDMVANDLWLQRRAIMTCVDRYGPRFIADNLPRLRYELVSYVLLRSDFGSLELNRVKEAVLAEESHEISILMEATDVVELIDRLDQPA
;
A
#
# COMPACT_ATOMS: atom_id res chain seq x y z
N MET A 1 9.42 12.90 -11.16
CA MET A 1 8.09 12.26 -11.07
C MET A 1 7.97 11.71 -9.68
N CYS A 2 7.01 12.08 -8.85
CA CYS A 2 6.85 11.40 -7.56
C CYS A 2 6.42 9.94 -7.81
N GLY A 3 6.65 9.04 -6.84
CA GLY A 3 6.38 7.60 -7.04
C GLY A 3 4.95 7.25 -7.39
N TYR A 4 4.04 8.14 -7.00
CA TYR A 4 2.61 8.13 -7.32
C TYR A 4 2.32 8.23 -8.83
N CYS A 5 3.19 8.90 -9.61
CA CYS A 5 3.08 8.88 -11.07
C CYS A 5 3.49 7.53 -11.64
N THR A 6 4.42 6.82 -11.01
CA THR A 6 4.98 5.57 -11.52
C THR A 6 4.05 4.38 -11.30
N GLU A 7 3.31 4.30 -10.18
CA GLU A 7 2.35 3.20 -9.94
C GLU A 7 1.21 3.20 -10.96
N GLY A 8 0.54 4.34 -11.13
CA GLY A 8 -0.51 4.51 -12.13
C GLY A 8 0.01 4.38 -13.56
N LEU A 9 1.23 4.87 -13.86
CA LEU A 9 1.86 4.69 -15.17
C LEU A 9 2.37 3.27 -15.42
N VAL A 10 2.82 2.53 -14.41
CA VAL A 10 3.29 1.14 -14.53
C VAL A 10 2.10 0.22 -14.69
N LEU A 11 1.03 0.42 -13.93
CA LEU A 11 -0.24 -0.25 -14.19
C LEU A 11 -0.76 0.17 -15.57
N GLU A 12 -1.03 1.44 -15.86
CA GLU A 12 -1.51 1.88 -17.19
C GLU A 12 -0.63 1.38 -18.35
N TYR A 13 0.69 1.31 -18.20
CA TYR A 13 1.61 0.76 -19.21
C TYR A 13 1.55 -0.77 -19.31
N LEU A 14 1.52 -1.49 -18.17
CA LEU A 14 1.31 -2.94 -18.10
C LEU A 14 -0.13 -3.35 -18.43
N LEU A 15 -1.08 -2.41 -18.48
CA LEU A 15 -2.51 -2.62 -18.77
C LEU A 15 -2.86 -2.24 -20.23
N SER A 16 -2.15 -1.29 -20.84
CA SER A 16 -2.57 -0.69 -22.13
C SER A 16 -1.48 -0.58 -23.20
N GLY A 17 -0.21 -0.83 -22.84
CA GLY A 17 0.92 -0.64 -23.75
C GLY A 17 1.17 0.81 -24.21
N VAL A 18 0.40 1.78 -23.72
CA VAL A 18 0.47 3.20 -24.12
C VAL A 18 0.73 4.09 -22.91
N ARG A 19 1.65 5.04 -23.07
CA ARG A 19 1.96 6.05 -22.05
C ARG A 19 1.06 7.28 -22.24
N ARG A 20 0.18 7.62 -21.29
CA ARG A 20 -0.62 8.87 -21.33
C ARG A 20 -0.17 9.86 -20.26
N ASN A 21 -0.22 11.16 -20.58
CA ASN A 21 0.31 12.26 -19.78
C ASN A 21 -0.78 13.06 -19.04
N HIS A 22 -1.51 12.48 -18.07
CA HIS A 22 -2.50 13.24 -17.27
C HIS A 22 -2.15 13.24 -15.77
N HIS A 23 -1.36 14.24 -15.36
CA HIS A 23 -0.56 14.20 -14.13
C HIS A 23 -1.26 14.54 -12.79
N ARG A 24 -2.57 14.82 -12.76
CA ARG A 24 -3.24 15.35 -11.54
C ARG A 24 -4.42 14.54 -11.02
N SER A 25 -4.74 13.39 -11.58
CA SER A 25 -5.84 12.53 -11.08
C SER A 25 -5.48 11.05 -11.00
N ILE A 26 -4.36 10.66 -11.60
CA ILE A 26 -3.84 9.29 -11.58
C ILE A 26 -3.36 8.88 -10.18
N TYR A 27 -2.97 9.83 -9.33
CA TYR A 27 -2.39 9.55 -8.00
C TYR A 27 -3.36 8.95 -6.98
N LEU A 28 -4.67 8.96 -7.25
CA LEU A 28 -5.73 8.38 -6.41
C LEU A 28 -6.45 7.21 -7.09
N GLN A 29 -6.04 6.88 -8.31
CA GLN A 29 -6.64 5.81 -9.12
C GLN A 29 -5.79 4.55 -8.95
N GLU A 30 -6.03 3.84 -7.85
CA GLU A 30 -5.61 2.44 -7.76
C GLU A 30 -6.57 1.59 -8.60
N ALA A 31 -6.03 0.64 -9.39
CA ALA A 31 -6.88 -0.28 -10.13
C ALA A 31 -7.58 -1.23 -9.16
N ASP A 32 -8.91 -1.25 -9.19
CA ASP A 32 -9.75 -2.11 -8.35
C ASP A 32 -9.68 -3.59 -8.74
N PHE A 33 -9.43 -3.87 -10.02
CA PHE A 33 -9.43 -5.23 -10.55
C PHE A 33 -8.24 -5.49 -11.47
N LEU A 34 -7.53 -6.59 -11.22
CA LEU A 34 -6.39 -7.04 -12.02
C LEU A 34 -6.78 -7.82 -13.28
N ARG A 35 -8.08 -8.01 -13.52
CA ARG A 35 -8.57 -8.74 -14.70
C ARG A 35 -8.36 -7.98 -16.01
N ASP A 36 -8.10 -6.68 -15.92
CA ASP A 36 -7.90 -5.80 -17.07
C ASP A 36 -6.40 -5.65 -17.45
N ILE A 37 -5.50 -6.47 -16.86
CA ILE A 37 -4.06 -6.42 -17.17
C ILE A 37 -3.73 -7.07 -18.51
N GLU A 38 -3.55 -6.25 -19.55
CA GLU A 38 -2.87 -6.64 -20.79
C GLU A 38 -1.36 -6.41 -20.70
N THR A 39 -0.62 -7.42 -20.23
CA THR A 39 0.85 -7.35 -20.17
C THR A 39 1.46 -7.27 -21.56
N HIS A 40 1.76 -6.05 -22.02
CA HIS A 40 2.53 -5.82 -23.23
C HIS A 40 4.02 -6.02 -22.88
N GLY A 41 4.73 -6.86 -23.64
CA GLY A 41 6.13 -7.23 -23.39
C GLY A 41 6.98 -6.05 -22.95
N CYS A 42 7.32 -6.01 -21.66
CA CYS A 42 7.91 -4.86 -20.99
C CYS A 42 9.27 -5.25 -20.42
N CYS A 43 10.26 -4.37 -20.62
CA CYS A 43 11.49 -4.36 -19.85
C CYS A 43 11.21 -3.80 -18.44
N ALA A 44 10.40 -4.50 -17.64
CA ALA A 44 10.07 -4.08 -16.28
C ALA A 44 11.29 -4.27 -15.36
N THR A 45 11.53 -3.32 -14.45
CA THR A 45 12.54 -3.51 -13.41
C THR A 45 12.03 -4.54 -12.39
N GLN A 46 12.96 -5.21 -11.70
CA GLN A 46 12.58 -6.18 -10.67
C GLN A 46 11.66 -5.58 -9.60
N HIS A 47 11.91 -4.33 -9.25
CA HIS A 47 11.11 -3.60 -8.29
C HIS A 47 9.65 -3.37 -8.77
N GLN A 48 9.45 -3.11 -10.06
CA GLN A 48 8.10 -2.99 -10.65
C GLN A 48 7.37 -4.33 -10.63
N LEU A 49 8.08 -5.43 -10.90
CA LEU A 49 7.53 -6.78 -10.80
C LEU A 49 7.15 -7.15 -9.37
N ASP A 50 7.94 -6.75 -8.37
CA ASP A 50 7.62 -6.97 -6.94
C ASP A 50 6.30 -6.26 -6.56
N ILE A 51 6.05 -5.05 -7.05
CA ILE A 51 4.78 -4.32 -6.81
C ILE A 51 3.60 -5.05 -7.46
N VAL A 52 3.77 -5.50 -8.71
CA VAL A 52 2.74 -6.28 -9.43
C VAL A 52 2.43 -7.57 -8.68
N LEU A 53 3.44 -8.28 -8.19
CA LEU A 53 3.26 -9.48 -7.39
C LEU A 53 2.49 -9.18 -6.10
N CYS A 54 2.80 -8.08 -5.40
CA CYS A 54 2.04 -7.67 -4.22
C CYS A 54 0.55 -7.45 -4.54
N ARG A 55 0.24 -6.88 -5.70
CA ARG A 55 -1.15 -6.73 -6.16
C ARG A 55 -1.81 -8.07 -6.43
N VAL A 56 -1.12 -9.01 -7.07
CA VAL A 56 -1.68 -10.35 -7.33
C VAL A 56 -1.94 -11.10 -6.03
N LEU A 57 -1.01 -11.04 -5.08
CA LEU A 57 -1.20 -11.59 -3.74
C LEU A 57 -2.42 -11.00 -3.06
N ASP A 58 -2.52 -9.67 -3.08
CA ASP A 58 -3.68 -8.96 -2.54
C ASP A 58 -4.98 -9.40 -3.23
N HIS A 59 -4.94 -9.59 -4.54
CA HIS A 59 -6.09 -10.03 -5.29
C HIS A 59 -6.56 -11.43 -4.88
N HIS A 60 -5.63 -12.36 -4.74
CA HIS A 60 -5.95 -13.72 -4.30
C HIS A 60 -6.49 -13.79 -2.87
N ILE A 61 -6.08 -12.86 -2.02
CA ILE A 61 -6.58 -12.76 -0.64
C ILE A 61 -8.01 -12.21 -0.61
N ASN A 62 -8.29 -11.11 -1.30
CA ASN A 62 -9.60 -10.46 -1.22
C ASN A 62 -10.68 -11.12 -2.09
N TRP A 63 -10.32 -11.58 -3.30
CA TRP A 63 -11.29 -12.09 -4.29
C TRP A 63 -11.11 -13.59 -4.60
N GLY A 64 -10.12 -14.22 -3.99
CA GLY A 64 -9.84 -15.64 -4.16
C GLY A 64 -8.80 -15.96 -5.23
N HIS A 65 -8.30 -17.18 -5.18
CA HIS A 65 -7.25 -17.69 -6.08
C HIS A 65 -7.69 -17.68 -7.55
N ASP A 66 -6.83 -17.13 -8.42
CA ASP A 66 -7.02 -17.03 -9.88
C ASP A 66 -5.68 -17.27 -10.60
N ALA A 67 -5.39 -18.53 -10.91
CA ALA A 67 -4.16 -18.94 -11.60
C ALA A 67 -3.94 -18.19 -12.93
N SER A 68 -5.00 -17.71 -13.60
CA SER A 68 -4.88 -17.05 -14.90
C SER A 68 -4.10 -15.74 -14.84
N ILE A 69 -4.11 -15.05 -13.68
CA ILE A 69 -3.35 -13.81 -13.48
C ILE A 69 -1.85 -14.12 -13.43
N ILE A 70 -1.48 -15.18 -12.72
CA ILE A 70 -0.09 -15.62 -12.59
C ILE A 70 0.44 -16.11 -13.94
N ASP A 71 -0.35 -16.90 -14.67
CA ASP A 71 0.01 -17.37 -16.01
C ASP A 71 0.29 -16.19 -16.96
N ARG A 72 -0.52 -15.11 -16.88
CA ARG A 72 -0.30 -13.88 -17.66
C ARG A 72 1.01 -13.18 -17.29
N LEU A 73 1.35 -13.10 -16.00
CA LEU A 73 2.61 -12.51 -15.54
C LEU A 73 3.83 -13.31 -15.98
N LEU A 74 3.79 -14.64 -15.85
CA LEU A 74 4.86 -15.52 -16.30
C LEU A 74 5.03 -15.44 -17.82
N ALA A 75 3.94 -15.41 -18.58
CA ALA A 75 3.98 -15.22 -20.04
C ALA A 75 4.59 -13.86 -20.45
N ALA A 76 4.48 -12.85 -19.59
CA ALA A 76 5.12 -11.55 -19.76
C ALA A 76 6.61 -11.54 -19.38
N GLY A 77 7.16 -12.66 -18.90
CA GLY A 77 8.56 -12.80 -18.49
C GLY A 77 8.83 -12.37 -17.04
N ALA A 78 7.80 -12.27 -16.20
CA ALA A 78 8.00 -11.98 -14.78
C ALA A 78 8.70 -13.15 -14.08
N ASP A 79 9.83 -12.88 -13.44
CA ASP A 79 10.40 -13.81 -12.47
C ASP A 79 9.72 -13.61 -11.11
N ILE A 80 8.74 -14.45 -10.83
CA ILE A 80 7.97 -14.43 -9.58
C ILE A 80 8.79 -15.06 -8.42
N VAL A 81 9.76 -15.92 -8.74
CA VAL A 81 10.54 -16.69 -7.77
C VAL A 81 11.85 -16.02 -7.40
N GLY A 82 12.54 -15.34 -8.31
CA GLY A 82 13.82 -14.68 -8.03
C GLY A 82 13.81 -13.72 -6.84
N PRO A 83 12.84 -12.80 -6.73
CA PRO A 83 12.78 -11.81 -5.65
C PRO A 83 12.48 -12.44 -4.30
N LEU A 84 11.59 -13.42 -4.31
CA LEU A 84 11.02 -14.10 -3.16
C LEU A 84 11.93 -15.25 -2.67
N GLY A 85 12.50 -15.99 -3.61
CA GLY A 85 13.31 -17.18 -3.42
C GLY A 85 14.74 -16.91 -2.94
N SER A 86 15.23 -15.68 -2.98
CA SER A 86 16.45 -15.26 -2.26
C SER A 86 16.21 -15.00 -0.77
N ARG A 87 14.94 -14.94 -0.34
CA ARG A 87 14.51 -14.59 1.02
C ARG A 87 14.19 -15.83 1.87
N ARG A 88 14.90 -16.95 1.59
CA ARG A 88 14.76 -18.26 2.25
C ARG A 88 15.19 -18.26 3.71
N GLY A 89 14.40 -17.61 4.56
CA GLY A 89 14.64 -17.54 6.00
C GLY A 89 13.51 -16.89 6.79
N HIS A 90 12.55 -16.23 6.12
CA HIS A 90 11.40 -15.63 6.79
C HIS A 90 10.29 -16.65 7.03
N ALA A 91 9.58 -16.56 8.16
CA ALA A 91 8.51 -17.49 8.56
C ALA A 91 7.27 -17.47 7.63
N LEU A 92 7.20 -16.53 6.68
CA LEU A 92 6.23 -16.54 5.57
C LEU A 92 6.76 -17.27 4.32
N TRP A 93 7.71 -18.20 4.52
CA TRP A 93 8.27 -19.11 3.52
C TRP A 93 7.24 -19.77 2.55
N PRO A 94 5.98 -20.05 2.92
CA PRO A 94 5.05 -20.62 1.96
C PRO A 94 4.77 -19.69 0.76
N ILE A 95 4.83 -18.35 0.93
CA ILE A 95 4.51 -17.42 -0.16
C ILE A 95 5.62 -17.28 -1.20
N VAL A 96 6.82 -17.77 -0.90
CA VAL A 96 7.98 -17.71 -1.81
C VAL A 96 8.10 -18.98 -2.65
N ASP A 97 7.17 -19.94 -2.51
CA ASP A 97 7.04 -21.14 -3.33
C ASP A 97 6.09 -20.87 -4.51
N GLU A 98 6.60 -20.89 -5.75
CA GLU A 98 5.79 -20.65 -6.95
C GLU A 98 4.60 -21.59 -7.10
N THR A 99 4.71 -22.80 -6.57
CA THR A 99 3.71 -23.84 -6.78
C THR A 99 2.39 -23.52 -6.08
N ILE A 100 2.39 -22.61 -5.10
CA ILE A 100 1.17 -22.15 -4.43
C ILE A 100 0.31 -21.28 -5.36
N TYR A 101 0.92 -20.63 -6.34
CA TYR A 101 0.25 -19.68 -7.22
C TYR A 101 -0.58 -20.38 -8.30
N HIS A 102 -0.27 -21.65 -8.58
CA HIS A 102 -1.03 -22.48 -9.51
C HIS A 102 -1.98 -23.46 -8.82
N ASP A 103 -1.85 -23.62 -7.50
CA ASP A 103 -2.64 -24.58 -6.72
C ASP A 103 -3.56 -23.87 -5.72
N LYS A 104 -4.85 -23.82 -6.09
CA LYS A 104 -5.92 -23.23 -5.28
C LYS A 104 -6.05 -23.88 -3.90
N ASP A 105 -5.91 -25.19 -3.80
CA ASP A 105 -6.10 -25.92 -2.54
C ASP A 105 -4.94 -25.66 -1.59
N ARG A 106 -3.71 -25.61 -2.12
CA ARG A 106 -2.54 -25.17 -1.36
C ARG A 106 -2.64 -23.72 -0.92
N TRP A 107 -3.07 -22.81 -1.81
CA TRP A 107 -3.31 -21.41 -1.46
C TRP A 107 -4.30 -21.28 -0.30
N ASN A 108 -5.46 -21.93 -0.41
CA ASN A 108 -6.49 -21.90 0.63
C ASN A 108 -6.00 -22.49 1.96
N THR A 109 -5.19 -23.56 1.89
CA THR A 109 -4.58 -24.16 3.09
C THR A 109 -3.65 -23.18 3.79
N ILE A 110 -2.82 -22.43 3.04
CA ILE A 110 -1.87 -21.46 3.59
C ILE A 110 -2.60 -20.28 4.25
N ILE A 111 -3.56 -19.66 3.57
CA ILE A 111 -4.25 -18.48 4.11
C ILE A 111 -5.18 -18.83 5.28
N ALA A 112 -5.60 -20.08 5.40
CA ALA A 112 -6.39 -20.57 6.53
C ALA A 112 -5.54 -21.00 7.73
N ASP A 113 -4.21 -21.11 7.60
CA ASP A 113 -3.32 -21.54 8.67
C ASP A 113 -3.17 -20.44 9.75
N PRO A 114 -3.60 -20.68 11.01
CA PRO A 114 -3.44 -19.72 12.10
C PRO A 114 -1.99 -19.32 12.38
N GLY A 115 -1.02 -20.20 12.12
CA GLY A 115 0.41 -19.92 12.27
C GLY A 115 0.92 -18.91 11.25
N VAL A 116 0.36 -18.93 10.04
CA VAL A 116 0.66 -17.94 8.98
C VAL A 116 0.11 -16.58 9.38
N LEU A 117 -1.14 -16.51 9.85
CA LEU A 117 -1.72 -15.26 10.36
C LEU A 117 -0.93 -14.70 11.56
N HIS A 118 -0.58 -15.54 12.54
CA HIS A 118 0.23 -15.10 13.68
C HIS A 118 1.58 -14.51 13.25
N THR A 119 2.22 -15.15 12.28
CA THR A 119 3.49 -14.66 11.71
C THR A 119 3.32 -13.36 10.93
N ALA A 120 2.22 -13.21 10.19
CA ALA A 120 1.87 -12.00 9.47
C ALA A 120 1.70 -10.82 10.45
N LEU A 121 0.96 -11.00 11.54
CA LEU A 121 0.78 -9.96 12.55
C LEU A 121 2.11 -9.54 13.18
N ARG A 122 2.95 -10.50 13.56
CA ARG A 122 4.30 -10.20 14.08
C ARG A 122 5.17 -9.45 13.07
N THR A 123 5.01 -9.75 11.79
CA THR A 123 5.70 -9.05 10.70
C THR A 123 5.20 -7.61 10.58
N LEU A 124 3.90 -7.38 10.73
CA LEU A 124 3.32 -6.03 10.74
C LEU A 124 3.74 -5.22 11.96
N ASP A 125 3.81 -5.81 13.15
CA ASP A 125 4.31 -5.12 14.35
C ASP A 125 5.79 -4.76 14.17
N HIS A 126 6.61 -5.68 13.67
CA HIS A 126 8.01 -5.39 13.37
C HIS A 126 8.16 -4.28 12.31
N TYR A 127 7.38 -4.35 11.24
CA TYR A 127 7.34 -3.30 10.21
C TYR A 127 6.96 -1.95 10.81
N HIS A 128 5.91 -1.90 11.63
CA HIS A 128 5.51 -0.67 12.30
C HIS A 128 6.66 -0.14 13.17
N ASP A 129 7.22 -0.96 14.06
CA ASP A 129 8.21 -0.49 15.04
C ASP A 129 9.52 -0.04 14.38
N TRP A 130 10.01 -0.78 13.37
CA TRP A 130 11.25 -0.47 12.66
C TRP A 130 11.07 0.62 11.60
N TRP A 131 10.13 0.43 10.66
CA TRP A 131 9.98 1.32 9.50
C TRP A 131 9.23 2.59 9.85
N ILE A 132 8.05 2.47 10.46
CA ILE A 132 7.18 3.60 10.80
C ILE A 132 7.65 4.30 12.08
N GLY A 133 8.13 3.54 13.07
CA GLY A 133 8.60 4.06 14.35
C GLY A 133 10.07 4.49 14.35
N GLY A 134 10.84 4.13 13.32
CA GLY A 134 12.25 4.47 13.19
C GLY A 134 13.20 3.74 14.14
N ASN A 135 12.72 2.72 14.87
CA ASN A 135 13.53 2.05 15.88
C ASN A 135 14.62 1.18 15.24
N GLY A 136 15.89 1.46 15.56
CA GLY A 136 17.03 0.66 15.10
C GLY A 136 17.43 0.90 13.65
N ARG A 137 16.92 1.96 13.02
CA ARG A 137 17.33 2.44 11.71
C ARG A 137 18.73 3.04 11.74
N THR A 138 19.48 2.82 10.66
CA THR A 138 20.85 3.36 10.49
C THR A 138 20.87 4.69 9.75
N ASP A 139 19.81 5.00 9.00
CA ASP A 139 19.71 6.23 8.23
C ASP A 139 19.30 7.38 9.18
N SER A 140 20.20 8.34 9.43
CA SER A 140 19.89 9.55 10.19
C SER A 140 18.95 10.45 9.40
N LEU A 141 17.83 10.83 10.00
CA LEU A 141 16.72 11.64 9.46
C LEU A 141 17.10 13.05 8.92
N ASP A 142 18.38 13.43 8.95
CA ASP A 142 18.88 14.79 8.72
C ASP A 142 19.45 15.05 7.31
N GLN A 143 19.40 14.10 6.38
CA GLN A 143 19.76 14.41 4.98
C GLN A 143 18.57 15.07 4.26
N GLY A 144 18.30 16.32 4.65
CA GLY A 144 17.56 17.25 3.84
C GLY A 144 18.23 17.40 2.48
N ALA A 145 17.48 17.10 1.42
CA ALA A 145 17.35 17.83 0.16
C ALA A 145 18.56 18.58 -0.46
N ASN A 146 19.80 18.26 -0.15
CA ASN A 146 20.97 18.90 -0.73
C ASN A 146 21.82 17.88 -1.50
N ASP A 147 21.77 18.06 -2.82
CA ASP A 147 22.84 17.83 -3.79
C ASP A 147 23.58 16.48 -3.76
N GLY A 148 23.15 15.60 -4.67
CA GLY A 148 24.01 15.22 -5.79
C GLY A 148 25.17 14.26 -5.54
N ASP A 149 25.34 13.69 -4.36
CA ASP A 149 26.40 12.72 -4.12
C ASP A 149 25.85 11.40 -3.55
N ILE A 150 25.73 10.41 -4.44
CA ILE A 150 25.44 9.01 -4.09
C ILE A 150 26.71 8.46 -3.42
N GLY A 151 26.87 8.79 -2.15
CA GLY A 151 27.92 8.27 -1.29
C GLY A 151 27.70 6.77 -1.06
N SER A 152 28.54 5.97 -1.69
CA SER A 152 28.73 4.55 -1.44
C SER A 152 28.92 4.26 0.04
N ASN A 153 28.00 3.53 0.65
CA ASN A 153 28.24 2.82 1.91
C ASN A 153 27.86 1.35 1.70
N ASP A 154 28.83 0.46 1.88
CA ASP A 154 28.76 -1.01 1.70
C ASP A 154 27.91 -1.73 2.78
N GLY A 155 26.79 -1.12 3.19
CA GLY A 155 25.73 -1.73 3.99
C GLY A 155 24.40 -1.43 3.31
N ALA A 156 23.52 -2.43 3.15
CA ALA A 156 22.20 -2.19 2.57
C ALA A 156 21.50 -1.09 3.38
N SER A 157 21.15 0.03 2.72
CA SER A 157 20.40 1.12 3.37
C SER A 157 19.09 0.58 3.96
N ASP A 158 18.52 1.28 4.96
CA ASP A 158 17.23 0.87 5.52
C ASP A 158 16.17 0.78 4.41
N TRP A 159 16.25 1.65 3.39
CA TRP A 159 15.42 1.59 2.20
C TRP A 159 15.56 0.29 1.39
N GLN A 160 16.80 -0.17 1.14
CA GLN A 160 17.01 -1.44 0.46
C GLN A 160 16.45 -2.60 1.27
N THR A 161 16.60 -2.56 2.59
CA THR A 161 16.01 -3.53 3.51
C THR A 161 14.49 -3.52 3.41
N PHE A 162 13.86 -2.34 3.39
CA PHE A 162 12.42 -2.21 3.25
C PHE A 162 11.92 -2.77 1.91
N CYS A 163 12.57 -2.42 0.81
CA CYS A 163 12.26 -2.98 -0.51
C CYS A 163 12.33 -4.51 -0.51
N ASN A 164 13.32 -5.08 0.19
CA ASN A 164 13.49 -6.53 0.31
C ASN A 164 12.43 -7.21 1.18
N ILE A 165 11.80 -6.53 2.14
CA ILE A 165 10.73 -7.14 2.96
C ILE A 165 9.34 -6.77 2.48
N PHE A 166 9.22 -5.79 1.57
CA PHE A 166 7.95 -5.19 1.18
C PHE A 166 6.87 -6.19 0.73
N PRO A 167 7.13 -7.18 -0.15
CA PRO A 167 6.13 -8.18 -0.52
C PRO A 167 5.59 -9.00 0.66
N ILE A 168 6.45 -9.28 1.63
CA ILE A 168 6.08 -10.02 2.84
C ILE A 168 5.19 -9.15 3.72
N VAL A 169 5.51 -7.85 3.86
CA VAL A 169 4.69 -6.88 4.61
C VAL A 169 3.34 -6.68 3.93
N SER A 170 3.31 -6.52 2.60
CA SER A 170 2.08 -6.35 1.82
C SER A 170 1.16 -7.57 1.91
N PHE A 171 1.72 -8.78 1.77
CA PHE A 171 0.98 -10.02 2.02
C PHE A 171 0.42 -10.08 3.45
N SER A 172 1.26 -9.77 4.44
CA SER A 172 0.88 -9.80 5.86
C SER A 172 -0.27 -8.85 6.15
N LEU A 173 -0.22 -7.64 5.58
CA LEU A 173 -1.29 -6.66 5.71
C LEU A 173 -2.56 -7.24 5.11
N SER A 174 -2.53 -7.63 3.84
CA SER A 174 -3.67 -8.20 3.12
C SER A 174 -4.36 -9.33 3.91
N LEU A 175 -3.57 -10.28 4.42
CA LEU A 175 -4.08 -11.41 5.20
C LEU A 175 -4.74 -10.95 6.51
N SER A 176 -4.14 -9.98 7.19
CA SER A 176 -4.70 -9.37 8.40
C SER A 176 -6.04 -8.65 8.13
N LEU A 177 -6.18 -7.98 6.98
CA LEU A 177 -7.42 -7.25 6.64
C LEU A 177 -8.62 -8.20 6.43
N VAL A 178 -8.40 -9.38 5.84
CA VAL A 178 -9.47 -10.38 5.63
C VAL A 178 -9.70 -11.32 6.81
N SER A 179 -8.77 -11.37 7.77
CA SER A 179 -8.91 -12.15 8.99
C SER A 179 -10.07 -11.62 9.84
N LYS A 180 -10.96 -12.52 10.28
CA LYS A 180 -12.09 -12.20 11.16
C LYS A 180 -11.68 -12.04 12.63
N ASN A 181 -10.41 -12.22 12.98
CA ASN A 181 -9.95 -12.10 14.36
C ASN A 181 -9.83 -10.63 14.77
N HIS A 182 -10.63 -10.23 15.76
CA HIS A 182 -10.71 -8.84 16.23
C HIS A 182 -9.43 -8.31 16.91
N GLY A 183 -8.51 -9.18 17.33
CA GLY A 183 -7.21 -8.79 17.90
C GLY A 183 -6.26 -8.16 16.88
N ASP A 184 -6.55 -8.32 15.59
CA ASP A 184 -5.70 -7.86 14.48
C ASP A 184 -5.87 -6.36 14.19
N ALA A 185 -6.89 -5.74 14.78
CA ALA A 185 -7.24 -4.34 14.57
C ALA A 185 -6.16 -3.36 15.03
N ASP A 186 -5.37 -3.72 16.05
CA ASP A 186 -4.48 -2.75 16.69
C ASP A 186 -3.27 -2.44 15.82
N VAL A 187 -2.62 -3.44 15.22
CA VAL A 187 -1.49 -3.21 14.31
C VAL A 187 -1.91 -2.54 13.01
N VAL A 188 -3.09 -2.87 12.48
CA VAL A 188 -3.64 -2.21 11.28
C VAL A 188 -3.92 -0.73 11.55
N LYS A 189 -4.52 -0.40 12.71
CA LYS A 189 -4.70 1.00 13.12
C LYS A 189 -3.37 1.73 13.29
N LYS A 190 -2.37 1.10 13.89
CA LYS A 190 -1.03 1.68 14.03
C LYS A 190 -0.44 2.03 12.67
N ILE A 191 -0.57 1.15 11.67
CA ILE A 191 -0.12 1.42 10.30
C ILE A 191 -0.93 2.53 9.64
N ALA A 192 -2.25 2.54 9.80
CA ALA A 192 -3.12 3.58 9.24
C ALA A 192 -2.80 4.99 9.80
N LEU A 193 -2.54 5.07 11.10
CA LEU A 193 -2.33 6.32 11.85
C LEU A 193 -0.85 6.70 12.06
N GLY A 194 0.06 5.89 11.54
CA GLY A 194 1.49 6.13 11.62
C GLY A 194 1.95 6.83 10.34
N PRO A 195 2.40 8.10 10.40
CA PRO A 195 2.90 8.78 9.22
C PRO A 195 4.13 8.01 8.69
N PRO A 196 4.09 7.53 7.44
CA PRO A 196 5.23 6.84 6.86
C PRO A 196 6.41 7.81 6.72
N HIS A 197 7.62 7.26 6.82
CA HIS A 197 8.83 8.06 6.70
C HIS A 197 8.99 8.60 5.28
N SER A 198 9.33 9.88 5.14
CA SER A 198 9.61 10.51 3.85
C SER A 198 10.91 9.98 3.26
N VAL A 199 10.85 8.88 2.50
CA VAL A 199 12.03 8.39 1.76
C VAL A 199 12.13 9.10 0.41
N PRO A 200 13.28 9.70 0.08
CA PRO A 200 13.51 10.25 -1.25
C PRO A 200 13.48 9.12 -2.28
N ASP A 201 12.94 9.41 -3.46
CA ASP A 201 12.75 8.50 -4.59
C ASP A 201 11.59 7.49 -4.49
N MET A 202 10.44 8.00 -4.92
CA MET A 202 9.70 7.47 -6.08
C MET A 202 8.98 6.11 -6.01
N VAL A 203 8.77 5.49 -4.84
CA VAL A 203 7.90 4.28 -4.82
C VAL A 203 6.74 4.35 -3.85
N ALA A 204 6.83 5.07 -2.73
CA ALA A 204 5.66 5.28 -1.85
C ALA A 204 4.95 3.97 -1.43
N ASN A 205 5.71 2.87 -1.33
CA ASN A 205 5.21 1.53 -0.97
C ASN A 205 4.58 1.51 0.43
N ASP A 206 5.18 2.22 1.37
CA ASP A 206 4.67 2.42 2.74
C ASP A 206 3.39 3.26 2.76
N LEU A 207 3.29 4.25 1.89
CA LEU A 207 2.08 5.04 1.67
C LEU A 207 0.95 4.18 1.08
N TRP A 208 1.27 3.23 0.19
CA TRP A 208 0.28 2.25 -0.27
C TRP A 208 -0.21 1.36 0.88
N LEU A 209 0.67 0.85 1.73
CA LEU A 209 0.28 0.09 2.94
C LEU A 209 -0.61 0.93 3.86
N GLN A 210 -0.28 2.22 4.07
CA GLN A 210 -1.08 3.13 4.87
C GLN A 210 -2.48 3.34 4.28
N ARG A 211 -2.59 3.55 2.96
CA ARG A 211 -3.88 3.68 2.25
C ARG A 211 -4.76 2.46 2.42
N ARG A 212 -4.18 1.27 2.31
CA ARG A 212 -4.92 0.02 2.53
C ARG A 212 -5.38 -0.13 3.96
N ALA A 213 -4.50 0.16 4.92
CA ALA A 213 -4.83 0.08 6.34
C ALA A 213 -5.94 1.07 6.73
N ILE A 214 -5.93 2.30 6.20
CA ILE A 214 -6.97 3.30 6.51
C ILE A 214 -8.32 2.90 5.93
N MET A 215 -8.38 2.36 4.70
CA MET A 215 -9.63 1.92 4.08
C MET A 215 -10.30 0.85 4.94
N THR A 216 -9.55 -0.16 5.40
CA THR A 216 -10.10 -1.18 6.29
C THR A 216 -10.51 -0.63 7.65
N CYS A 217 -9.80 0.37 8.19
CA CYS A 217 -10.24 1.04 9.42
C CYS A 217 -11.57 1.77 9.20
N VAL A 218 -11.74 2.45 8.08
CA VAL A 218 -12.96 3.17 7.73
C VAL A 218 -14.11 2.20 7.44
N ASP A 219 -13.88 1.11 6.72
CA ASP A 219 -14.88 0.05 6.49
C ASP A 219 -15.36 -0.56 7.81
N ARG A 220 -14.47 -0.68 8.81
CA ARG A 220 -14.75 -1.32 10.10
C ARG A 220 -15.37 -0.39 11.13
N TYR A 221 -14.92 0.87 11.19
CA TYR A 221 -15.29 1.84 12.23
C TYR A 221 -16.15 3.00 11.71
N GLY A 222 -16.39 3.03 10.40
CA GLY A 222 -17.11 4.08 9.70
C GLY A 222 -16.31 5.37 9.53
N PRO A 223 -16.90 6.38 8.88
CA PRO A 223 -16.25 7.66 8.58
C PRO A 223 -15.82 8.45 9.82
N ARG A 224 -16.43 8.14 10.97
CA ARG A 224 -16.04 8.69 12.27
C ARG A 224 -14.59 8.37 12.62
N PHE A 225 -14.04 7.27 12.12
CA PHE A 225 -12.62 6.96 12.30
C PHE A 225 -11.71 8.08 11.79
N ILE A 226 -12.07 8.71 10.67
CA ILE A 226 -11.33 9.84 10.10
C ILE A 226 -11.42 11.03 11.05
N ALA A 227 -12.64 11.43 11.42
CA ALA A 227 -12.87 12.59 12.28
C ALA A 227 -12.18 12.45 13.65
N ASP A 228 -12.29 11.28 14.28
CA ASP A 228 -11.71 11.01 15.61
C ASP A 228 -10.17 10.93 15.59
N ASN A 229 -9.55 10.76 14.42
CA ASN A 229 -8.09 10.62 14.28
C ASN A 229 -7.46 11.65 13.34
N LEU A 230 -8.20 12.71 12.99
CA LEU A 230 -7.76 13.70 12.01
C LEU A 230 -6.36 14.28 12.30
N PRO A 231 -5.99 14.65 13.54
CA PRO A 231 -4.65 15.19 13.82
C PRO A 231 -3.49 14.25 13.44
N ARG A 232 -3.76 12.96 13.21
CA ARG A 232 -2.78 11.93 12.85
C ARG A 232 -2.85 11.51 11.39
N LEU A 233 -3.81 12.03 10.64
CA LEU A 233 -4.11 11.65 9.26
C LEU A 233 -3.77 12.78 8.32
N ARG A 234 -2.86 12.55 7.38
CA ARG A 234 -2.55 13.53 6.33
C ARG A 234 -3.76 13.76 5.43
N TYR A 235 -3.95 14.99 4.97
CA TYR A 235 -5.10 15.35 4.12
C TYR A 235 -5.15 14.61 2.78
N GLU A 236 -4.01 14.18 2.25
CA GLU A 236 -3.95 13.31 1.06
C GLU A 236 -4.59 11.95 1.34
N LEU A 237 -4.40 11.42 2.55
CA LEU A 237 -4.98 10.15 2.98
C LEU A 237 -6.49 10.28 3.23
N VAL A 238 -6.93 11.39 3.82
CA VAL A 238 -8.35 11.72 3.97
C VAL A 238 -9.04 11.80 2.61
N SER A 239 -8.43 12.54 1.68
CA SER A 239 -8.96 12.70 0.31
C SER A 239 -9.02 11.39 -0.45
N TYR A 240 -8.01 10.53 -0.29
CA TYR A 240 -8.02 9.19 -0.85
C TYR A 240 -9.23 8.38 -0.36
N VAL A 241 -9.50 8.36 0.94
CA VAL A 241 -10.66 7.63 1.49
C VAL A 241 -11.98 8.19 0.95
N LEU A 242 -12.12 9.51 0.92
CA LEU A 242 -13.34 10.18 0.44
C LEU A 242 -13.66 9.83 -1.02
N LEU A 243 -12.65 9.68 -1.87
CA LEU A 243 -12.83 9.32 -3.28
C LEU A 243 -13.09 7.84 -3.53
N ARG A 244 -12.88 6.99 -2.52
CA ARG A 244 -12.90 5.53 -2.63
C ARG A 244 -14.02 4.88 -1.81
N SER A 245 -14.77 5.69 -1.07
CA SER A 245 -15.84 5.25 -0.19
C SER A 245 -17.15 5.96 -0.53
N ASP A 246 -18.25 5.23 -0.47
CA ASP A 246 -19.59 5.79 -0.70
C ASP A 246 -20.14 6.43 0.59
N PHE A 247 -19.66 7.61 0.94
CA PHE A 247 -20.14 8.35 2.11
C PHE A 247 -21.45 9.07 1.82
N GLY A 248 -22.39 8.99 2.76
CA GLY A 248 -23.59 9.82 2.73
C GLY A 248 -23.32 11.27 3.16
N SER A 249 -24.22 12.18 2.81
CA SER A 249 -24.13 13.62 3.14
C SER A 249 -23.87 13.89 4.63
N LEU A 250 -24.48 13.12 5.53
CA LEU A 250 -24.27 13.28 6.96
C LEU A 250 -22.82 12.93 7.38
N GLU A 251 -22.23 11.92 6.75
CA GLU A 251 -20.87 11.46 7.04
C GLU A 251 -19.84 12.42 6.47
N LEU A 252 -20.06 12.86 5.24
CA LEU A 252 -19.29 13.92 4.59
C LEU A 252 -19.25 15.20 5.44
N ASN A 253 -20.41 15.66 5.92
CA ASN A 253 -20.47 16.85 6.77
C ASN A 253 -19.72 16.69 8.09
N ARG A 254 -19.74 15.49 8.71
CA ARG A 254 -18.95 15.24 9.94
C ARG A 254 -17.45 15.32 9.70
N VAL A 255 -16.96 14.76 8.58
CA VAL A 255 -15.54 14.87 8.22
C VAL A 255 -15.19 16.33 7.93
N LYS A 256 -16.05 17.06 7.23
CA LYS A 256 -15.88 18.50 6.95
C LYS A 256 -15.81 19.33 8.23
N GLU A 257 -16.69 19.10 9.19
CA GLU A 257 -16.66 19.78 10.50
C GLU A 257 -15.34 19.52 11.25
N ALA A 258 -14.86 18.27 11.24
CA ALA A 258 -13.57 17.94 11.87
C ALA A 258 -12.40 18.66 11.18
N VAL A 259 -12.38 18.70 9.85
CA VAL A 259 -11.35 19.41 9.08
C VAL A 259 -11.36 20.91 9.33
N LEU A 260 -12.55 21.52 9.44
CA LEU A 260 -12.68 22.95 9.73
C LEU A 260 -12.34 23.31 11.18
N ALA A 261 -12.47 22.35 12.10
CA ALA A 261 -12.14 22.55 13.51
C ALA A 261 -10.64 22.37 13.81
N GLU A 262 -9.87 21.82 12.88
CA GLU A 262 -8.43 21.61 13.04
C GLU A 262 -7.66 22.91 12.84
N GLU A 263 -7.04 23.43 13.91
CA GLU A 263 -6.35 24.74 13.89
C GLU A 263 -4.93 24.67 13.31
N SER A 264 -4.28 23.50 13.38
CA SER A 264 -2.92 23.29 12.86
C SER A 264 -2.72 21.85 12.42
N HIS A 265 -2.41 21.63 11.14
CA HIS A 265 -2.25 20.29 10.59
C HIS A 265 -0.82 20.06 10.07
N GLU A 266 0.11 19.79 10.99
CA GLU A 266 1.56 19.76 10.72
C GLU A 266 2.04 18.57 9.88
N ILE A 267 1.19 17.58 9.61
CA ILE A 267 1.59 16.31 8.96
C ILE A 267 1.33 16.34 7.43
N SER A 268 0.52 17.28 6.93
CA SER A 268 0.23 17.39 5.49
C SER A 268 1.28 18.25 4.78
N ILE A 269 1.73 17.81 3.60
CA ILE A 269 2.79 18.48 2.84
C ILE A 269 2.27 18.97 1.48
N LEU A 270 1.26 18.29 0.90
CA LEU A 270 0.80 18.55 -0.46
C LEU A 270 -0.65 19.03 -0.54
N MET A 271 -1.43 18.90 0.54
CA MET A 271 -2.82 19.31 0.59
C MET A 271 -3.12 20.15 1.82
N GLU A 272 -4.03 21.10 1.66
CA GLU A 272 -4.53 21.94 2.74
C GLU A 272 -5.96 21.54 3.12
N ALA A 273 -6.42 22.02 4.28
CA ALA A 273 -7.78 21.77 4.75
C ALA A 273 -8.83 22.22 3.71
N THR A 274 -8.57 23.32 2.99
CA THR A 274 -9.44 23.85 1.94
C THR A 274 -9.63 22.86 0.80
N ASP A 275 -8.59 22.12 0.39
CA ASP A 275 -8.68 21.16 -0.70
C ASP A 275 -9.61 19.99 -0.33
N VAL A 276 -9.54 19.53 0.93
CA VAL A 276 -10.40 18.46 1.45
C VAL A 276 -11.85 18.94 1.53
N VAL A 277 -12.08 20.17 2.00
CA VAL A 277 -13.43 20.76 2.07
C VAL A 277 -14.06 20.91 0.68
N GLU A 278 -13.30 21.40 -0.30
CA GLU A 278 -13.77 21.51 -1.68
C GLU A 278 -14.10 20.14 -2.28
N LEU A 279 -13.30 19.11 -1.98
CA LEU A 279 -13.59 17.74 -2.39
C LEU A 279 -14.91 17.24 -1.78
N ILE A 280 -15.13 17.45 -0.48
CA ILE A 280 -16.36 17.06 0.20
C ILE A 280 -17.58 17.75 -0.44
N ASP A 281 -17.48 19.06 -0.70
CA ASP A 281 -18.57 19.83 -1.30
C ASP A 281 -18.91 19.39 -2.73
N ARG A 282 -17.95 18.79 -3.45
CA ARG A 282 -18.18 18.17 -4.76
C ARG A 282 -18.83 16.80 -4.64
N LEU A 283 -18.47 16.01 -3.65
CA LEU A 283 -19.03 14.67 -3.41
C LEU A 283 -20.46 14.72 -2.86
N ASP A 284 -20.82 15.77 -2.13
CA ASP A 284 -22.16 15.96 -1.56
C ASP A 284 -23.19 16.49 -2.58
N GLN A 285 -22.78 16.78 -3.82
CA GLN A 285 -23.69 17.20 -4.87
C GLN A 285 -24.40 16.00 -5.50
N PRO A 286 -25.73 16.05 -5.70
CA PRO A 286 -26.43 15.00 -6.43
C PRO A 286 -25.93 14.93 -7.88
N ALA A 287 -25.65 13.70 -8.33
CA ALA A 287 -25.21 13.39 -9.69
C ALA A 287 -26.25 13.78 -10.77
#